data_AF-A0A0V7Z9H3-F1
#
_entry.id   AF-A0A0V7Z9H3-F1
#
_cell.length_a   1.000
_cell.length_b   1.000
_cell.length_c   1.000
_cell.angle_alpha   90.00
_cell.angle_beta   90.00
_cell.angle_gamma   90.00
#
_symmetry.space_group_name_H-M   'P 1'
#
loop_
_entity.id
_entity.type
_entity.pdbx_description
1 polymer ?
#
loop_
_entity_poly.entity_id
_entity_poly.type
_entity_poly.pdbx_seq_one_letter_code
_entity_poly.pdbx_strand_id
1 'polypeptide(L)'
;MEPALRLAPEEGSVRRSGTSLDATLGSLQRTAAALAIGSLDDVRAQRWMALRLPAACRPRDRMTLFPSPFGTPLTPWGIEAEYQPDHSCYADHPVYRDALAQSEGSDRTVVAGYLRGESVVTYAGNSVPPTLEVVTDWLNGLSEDDPRFLEKLLRVTWAQAEVHAERWHQRMLAKRADRVAGNEGTVDRLDVPVMPGWYWVHVVTDRALDAEGEVMGHCVGRGYDHTTWEGGVRPDDCRADAGIWSLRDPVGRSRVTVEIALDGIVQAQGPGNERPESETVPAFEILLTKFVEPGSKFYVPNWVKREETGATRLRTEQDILADHMAYRHGVFYELGDVVVPGVDTQPARRERYSQREAAAQMEELWGVRPREPSRRERHEAGQPWYRQHERQRNGRTPR
;
A
#
# COMPACT_ATOMS: atom_id res chain seq x y z
N MET A 1 -4.76 -42.49 -71.49
CA MET A 1 -5.37 -42.97 -70.22
C MET A 1 -4.52 -42.41 -69.09
N GLU A 2 -4.87 -41.22 -68.61
CA GLU A 2 -4.29 -40.61 -67.40
C GLU A 2 -5.23 -40.85 -66.22
N PRO A 3 -4.73 -41.09 -65.00
CA PRO A 3 -5.58 -41.23 -63.83
C PRO A 3 -5.93 -39.83 -63.28
N ALA A 4 -7.23 -39.56 -63.18
CA ALA A 4 -7.77 -38.36 -62.57
C ALA A 4 -7.43 -38.30 -61.07
N LEU A 5 -6.60 -37.32 -60.69
CA LEU A 5 -6.40 -36.89 -59.31
C LEU A 5 -7.74 -36.39 -58.74
N ARG A 6 -8.30 -37.14 -57.78
CA ARG A 6 -9.40 -36.67 -56.94
C ARG A 6 -8.85 -35.68 -55.93
N LEU A 7 -9.26 -34.42 -56.05
CA LEU A 7 -9.06 -33.39 -55.04
C LEU A 7 -9.78 -33.80 -53.75
N ALA A 8 -9.08 -33.71 -52.62
CA ALA A 8 -9.65 -33.87 -51.30
C ALA A 8 -10.74 -32.81 -51.05
N PRO A 9 -11.80 -33.12 -50.28
CA PRO A 9 -12.83 -32.13 -49.96
C PRO A 9 -12.20 -30.99 -49.16
N GLU A 10 -12.47 -29.75 -49.59
CA GLU A 10 -12.09 -28.56 -48.85
C GLU A 10 -12.63 -28.64 -47.42
N GLU A 11 -11.70 -28.62 -46.45
CA GLU A 11 -12.00 -28.44 -45.05
C GLU A 11 -12.76 -27.12 -44.88
N GLY A 12 -14.08 -27.24 -44.73
CA GLY A 12 -14.94 -26.13 -44.35
C GLY A 12 -14.41 -25.52 -43.05
N SER A 13 -13.81 -24.34 -43.16
CA SER A 13 -13.39 -23.50 -42.05
C SER A 13 -14.63 -23.15 -41.21
N VAL A 14 -14.93 -24.03 -40.24
CA VAL A 14 -15.88 -23.74 -39.17
C VAL A 14 -15.23 -22.66 -38.32
N ARG A 15 -15.53 -21.39 -38.63
CA ARG A 15 -15.28 -20.26 -37.72
C ARG A 15 -16.13 -20.48 -36.47
N ARG A 16 -15.65 -21.32 -35.55
CA ARG A 16 -16.12 -21.32 -34.17
C ARG A 16 -15.74 -19.96 -33.63
N SER A 17 -16.72 -19.09 -33.41
CA SER A 17 -16.58 -17.90 -32.56
C SER A 17 -16.38 -18.39 -31.13
N GLY A 18 -15.22 -19.00 -30.86
CA GLY A 18 -14.90 -19.67 -29.62
C GLY A 18 -14.52 -18.61 -28.59
N THR A 19 -15.51 -18.12 -27.84
CA THR A 19 -15.22 -17.48 -26.55
C THR A 19 -14.50 -18.51 -25.70
N SER A 20 -13.22 -18.27 -25.42
CA SER A 20 -12.45 -19.11 -24.50
C SER A 20 -13.09 -19.09 -23.11
N LEU A 21 -13.14 -20.25 -22.46
CA LEU A 21 -13.62 -20.35 -21.08
C LEU A 21 -12.52 -19.89 -20.11
N ASP A 22 -12.87 -19.06 -19.13
CA ASP A 22 -11.95 -18.56 -18.11
C ASP A 22 -11.96 -19.45 -16.86
N ALA A 23 -10.86 -20.16 -16.64
CA ALA A 23 -10.66 -21.03 -15.48
C ALA A 23 -10.34 -20.27 -14.18
N THR A 24 -10.03 -18.98 -14.23
CA THR A 24 -9.65 -18.23 -13.01
C THR A 24 -10.84 -17.69 -12.23
N LEU A 25 -12.00 -17.61 -12.87
CA LEU A 25 -13.18 -16.97 -12.29
C LEU A 25 -13.60 -17.61 -10.96
N GLY A 26 -13.59 -18.94 -10.86
CA GLY A 26 -13.96 -19.64 -9.62
C GLY A 26 -13.05 -19.29 -8.44
N SER A 27 -11.73 -19.31 -8.66
CA SER A 27 -10.76 -18.91 -7.64
C SER A 27 -10.95 -17.44 -7.22
N LEU A 28 -11.13 -16.54 -8.19
CA LEU A 28 -11.38 -15.12 -7.93
C LEU A 28 -12.65 -14.87 -7.10
N GLN A 29 -13.72 -15.63 -7.35
CA GLN A 29 -14.97 -15.54 -6.56
C GLN A 29 -14.73 -15.85 -5.09
N ARG A 30 -13.99 -16.93 -4.78
CA ARG A 30 -13.67 -17.32 -3.39
C ARG A 30 -12.76 -16.30 -2.70
N THR A 31 -11.70 -15.87 -3.38
CA THR A 31 -10.76 -14.87 -2.84
C THR A 31 -11.44 -13.52 -2.60
N ALA A 32 -12.30 -13.08 -3.52
CA ALA A 32 -13.05 -11.84 -3.36
C ALA A 32 -14.01 -11.89 -2.15
N ALA A 33 -14.66 -13.04 -1.92
CA ALA A 33 -15.51 -13.23 -0.75
C ALA A 33 -14.72 -13.23 0.57
N ALA A 34 -13.60 -13.95 0.62
CA ALA A 34 -12.73 -13.97 1.79
C ALA A 34 -12.20 -12.58 2.14
N LEU A 35 -11.74 -11.83 1.12
CA LEU A 35 -11.32 -10.43 1.29
C LEU A 35 -12.46 -9.58 1.84
N ALA A 36 -13.64 -9.65 1.22
CA ALA A 36 -14.79 -8.86 1.62
C ALA A 36 -15.20 -9.13 3.08
N ILE A 37 -15.19 -10.39 3.51
CA ILE A 37 -15.51 -10.78 4.90
C ILE A 37 -14.47 -10.24 5.88
N GLY A 38 -13.19 -10.27 5.51
CA GLY A 38 -12.11 -9.79 6.36
C GLY A 38 -11.98 -8.27 6.42
N SER A 39 -12.55 -7.53 5.47
CA SER A 39 -12.35 -6.07 5.35
C SER A 39 -13.60 -5.22 5.52
N LEU A 40 -14.80 -5.81 5.55
CA LEU A 40 -16.06 -5.06 5.62
C LEU A 40 -16.94 -5.51 6.77
N ASP A 41 -17.57 -4.56 7.47
CA ASP A 41 -18.43 -4.85 8.62
C ASP A 41 -19.87 -5.24 8.22
N ASP A 42 -20.42 -4.65 7.15
CA ASP A 42 -21.81 -4.88 6.74
C ASP A 42 -21.93 -6.01 5.70
N VAL A 43 -22.76 -7.02 6.00
CA VAL A 43 -22.96 -8.19 5.12
C VAL A 43 -23.47 -7.84 3.71
N ARG A 44 -24.19 -6.72 3.53
CA ARG A 44 -24.64 -6.26 2.21
C ARG A 44 -23.48 -5.70 1.39
N ALA A 45 -22.58 -4.96 2.04
CA ALA A 45 -21.35 -4.48 1.42
C ALA A 45 -20.42 -5.66 1.08
N GLN A 46 -20.29 -6.64 1.98
CA GLN A 46 -19.54 -7.87 1.74
C GLN A 46 -20.05 -8.61 0.49
N ARG A 47 -21.37 -8.85 0.40
CA ARG A 47 -22.01 -9.46 -0.78
C ARG A 47 -21.73 -8.69 -2.06
N TRP A 48 -21.83 -7.37 -2.00
CA TRP A 48 -21.56 -6.52 -3.15
C TRP A 48 -20.11 -6.67 -3.62
N MET A 49 -19.13 -6.58 -2.71
CA MET A 49 -17.71 -6.68 -3.06
C MET A 49 -17.39 -8.07 -3.62
N ALA A 50 -17.84 -9.14 -2.98
CA ALA A 50 -17.67 -10.51 -3.45
C ALA A 50 -18.20 -10.72 -4.88
N LEU A 51 -19.33 -10.08 -5.21
CA LEU A 51 -19.95 -10.18 -6.52
C LEU A 51 -19.24 -9.33 -7.60
N ARG A 52 -18.74 -8.14 -7.23
CA ARG A 52 -18.25 -7.15 -8.21
C ARG A 52 -16.75 -7.20 -8.43
N LEU A 53 -15.97 -7.55 -7.41
CA LEU A 53 -14.51 -7.53 -7.48
C LEU A 53 -13.93 -8.47 -8.54
N PRO A 54 -14.41 -9.72 -8.73
CA PRO A 54 -13.86 -10.62 -9.75
C PRO A 54 -13.85 -10.01 -11.16
N ALA A 55 -14.90 -9.27 -11.52
CA ALA A 55 -15.02 -8.60 -12.82
C ALA A 55 -14.20 -7.31 -12.94
N ALA A 56 -13.76 -6.73 -11.81
CA ALA A 56 -12.94 -5.53 -11.78
C ALA A 56 -11.43 -5.86 -11.81
N CYS A 57 -11.05 -7.07 -11.40
CA CYS A 57 -9.68 -7.56 -11.48
C CYS A 57 -9.16 -7.55 -12.92
N ARG A 58 -7.88 -7.21 -13.09
CA ARG A 58 -7.19 -7.28 -14.37
C ARG A 58 -6.34 -8.55 -14.43
N PRO A 59 -6.63 -9.47 -15.35
CA PRO A 59 -5.82 -10.67 -15.51
C PRO A 59 -4.40 -10.34 -15.95
N ARG A 60 -3.42 -11.12 -15.47
CA ARG A 60 -2.01 -11.07 -15.86
C ARG A 60 -1.57 -12.43 -16.37
N ASP A 61 -0.62 -12.44 -17.29
CA ASP A 61 0.04 -13.66 -17.74
C ASP A 61 -0.95 -14.74 -18.22
N ARG A 62 -1.60 -14.45 -19.36
CA ARG A 62 -2.57 -15.34 -19.99
C ARG A 62 -1.92 -16.66 -20.38
N MET A 63 -2.46 -17.75 -19.87
CA MET A 63 -2.08 -19.11 -20.21
C MET A 63 -3.24 -19.82 -20.89
N THR A 64 -2.97 -20.58 -21.95
CA THR A 64 -4.00 -21.38 -22.62
C THR A 64 -3.75 -22.84 -22.29
N LEU A 65 -4.75 -23.51 -21.75
CA LEU A 65 -4.71 -24.95 -21.51
C LEU A 65 -5.07 -25.67 -22.81
N PHE A 66 -4.18 -26.54 -23.29
CA PHE A 66 -4.44 -27.34 -24.48
C PHE A 66 -5.58 -28.32 -24.23
N PRO A 67 -6.55 -28.45 -25.15
CA PRO A 67 -7.72 -29.29 -24.98
C PRO A 67 -7.34 -30.77 -24.84
N SER A 68 -8.25 -31.56 -24.28
CA SER A 68 -8.12 -33.02 -24.24
C SER A 68 -7.92 -33.59 -25.66
N PRO A 69 -7.06 -34.62 -25.86
CA PRO A 69 -6.31 -35.39 -24.86
C PRO A 69 -4.88 -34.88 -24.61
N PHE A 70 -4.51 -33.71 -25.12
CA PHE A 70 -3.12 -33.22 -25.10
C PHE A 70 -2.61 -32.84 -23.71
N GLY A 71 -3.50 -32.79 -22.72
CA GLY A 71 -3.19 -32.72 -21.29
C GLY A 71 -4.32 -33.34 -20.46
N THR A 72 -4.01 -33.80 -19.24
CA THR A 72 -5.04 -34.01 -18.21
C THR A 72 -4.79 -32.93 -17.16
N PRO A 73 -5.73 -31.98 -16.95
CA PRO A 73 -5.59 -31.05 -15.84
C PRO A 73 -5.53 -31.89 -14.55
N LEU A 74 -4.36 -31.95 -13.89
CA LEU A 74 -4.17 -32.67 -12.61
C LEU A 74 -5.16 -32.18 -11.54
N THR A 75 -5.59 -30.93 -11.69
CA THR A 75 -6.81 -30.32 -11.15
C THR A 75 -7.32 -29.34 -12.23
N PRO A 76 -8.57 -28.83 -12.18
CA PRO A 76 -9.07 -27.81 -13.12
C PRO A 76 -8.16 -26.56 -13.27
N TRP A 77 -7.17 -26.43 -12.39
CA TRP A 77 -6.30 -25.28 -12.20
C TRP A 77 -4.91 -25.40 -12.87
N GLY A 78 -4.58 -26.57 -13.45
CA GLY A 78 -3.53 -26.71 -14.48
C GLY A 78 -2.06 -26.46 -14.09
N ILE A 79 -1.76 -26.00 -12.88
CA ILE A 79 -0.40 -25.81 -12.36
C ILE A 79 -0.44 -26.23 -10.88
N GLU A 80 0.66 -26.79 -10.38
CA GLU A 80 0.81 -27.26 -9.00
C GLU A 80 0.09 -26.35 -8.00
N ALA A 81 -0.65 -27.00 -7.10
CA ALA A 81 -1.51 -26.41 -6.09
C ALA A 81 -0.74 -25.64 -5.01
N GLU A 82 0.25 -24.81 -5.37
CA GLU A 82 1.16 -24.20 -4.41
C GLU A 82 0.50 -23.08 -3.61
N TYR A 83 -0.65 -22.53 -4.03
CA TYR A 83 -1.39 -21.59 -3.19
C TYR A 83 -2.88 -21.57 -3.48
N GLN A 84 -3.62 -22.47 -2.85
CA GLN A 84 -5.02 -22.20 -2.53
C GLN A 84 -5.04 -21.67 -1.10
N PRO A 85 -5.25 -20.35 -0.90
CA PRO A 85 -5.39 -19.84 0.46
C PRO A 85 -6.52 -20.60 1.16
N ASP A 86 -6.19 -21.21 2.30
CA ASP A 86 -7.16 -21.95 3.09
C ASP A 86 -8.18 -20.95 3.66
N HIS A 87 -9.35 -20.94 3.05
CA HIS A 87 -10.48 -20.11 3.45
C HIS A 87 -11.52 -20.91 4.24
N SER A 88 -11.15 -22.08 4.78
CA SER A 88 -12.05 -22.93 5.57
C SER A 88 -12.61 -22.23 6.80
N CYS A 89 -11.90 -21.25 7.37
CA CYS A 89 -12.40 -20.41 8.46
C CYS A 89 -13.66 -19.60 8.10
N TYR A 90 -13.95 -19.41 6.81
CA TYR A 90 -15.13 -18.70 6.32
C TYR A 90 -16.22 -19.64 5.78
N ALA A 91 -16.05 -20.96 5.88
CA ALA A 91 -16.95 -21.94 5.24
C ALA A 91 -18.43 -21.77 5.63
N ASP A 92 -18.70 -21.35 6.87
CA ASP A 92 -20.07 -21.12 7.37
C ASP A 92 -20.61 -19.72 7.08
N HIS A 93 -19.76 -18.79 6.62
CA HIS A 93 -20.16 -17.42 6.36
C HIS A 93 -21.08 -17.35 5.11
N PRO A 94 -22.25 -16.70 5.17
CA PRO A 94 -23.24 -16.74 4.08
C PRO A 94 -22.69 -16.21 2.75
N VAL A 95 -21.87 -15.15 2.80
CA VAL A 95 -21.24 -14.58 1.59
C VAL A 95 -20.24 -15.54 0.95
N TYR A 96 -19.48 -16.26 1.77
CA TYR A 96 -18.50 -17.23 1.28
C TYR A 96 -19.20 -18.45 0.67
N ARG A 97 -20.27 -18.93 1.30
CA ARG A 97 -21.10 -20.03 0.77
C ARG A 97 -21.67 -19.71 -0.62
N ASP A 98 -22.20 -18.51 -0.80
CA ASP A 98 -22.73 -18.05 -2.09
C ASP A 98 -21.61 -18.00 -3.16
N ALA A 99 -20.44 -17.50 -2.80
CA ALA A 99 -19.28 -17.43 -3.69
C ALA A 99 -18.70 -18.82 -4.02
N LEU A 100 -18.69 -19.74 -3.05
CA LEU A 100 -18.27 -21.12 -3.24
C LEU A 100 -19.19 -21.84 -4.24
N ALA A 101 -20.51 -21.71 -4.09
CA ALA A 101 -21.47 -22.29 -5.02
C ALA A 101 -21.31 -21.74 -6.45
N GLN A 102 -21.06 -20.43 -6.59
CA GLN A 102 -20.76 -19.81 -7.89
C GLN A 102 -19.46 -20.34 -8.49
N SER A 103 -18.41 -20.46 -7.66
CA SER A 103 -17.13 -21.02 -8.07
C SER A 103 -17.28 -22.45 -8.58
N GLU A 104 -17.97 -23.32 -7.85
CA GLU A 104 -18.20 -24.71 -8.27
C GLU A 104 -18.98 -24.79 -9.60
N GLY A 105 -19.86 -23.81 -9.86
CA GLY A 105 -20.55 -23.67 -11.14
C GLY A 105 -19.61 -23.29 -12.28
N SER A 106 -18.74 -22.30 -12.05
CA SER A 106 -17.69 -21.87 -12.98
C SER A 106 -16.75 -23.04 -13.31
N ASP A 107 -16.30 -23.76 -12.29
CA ASP A 107 -15.35 -24.87 -12.41
C ASP A 107 -15.95 -26.03 -13.21
N ARG A 108 -17.20 -26.39 -12.93
CA ARG A 108 -17.94 -27.40 -13.73
C ARG A 108 -18.09 -26.98 -15.18
N THR A 109 -18.34 -25.71 -15.45
CA THR A 109 -18.47 -25.18 -16.82
C THR A 109 -17.16 -25.28 -17.59
N VAL A 110 -16.05 -24.89 -16.94
CA VAL A 110 -14.69 -24.98 -17.50
C VAL A 110 -14.32 -26.42 -17.79
N VAL A 111 -14.51 -27.34 -16.84
CA VAL A 111 -14.24 -28.77 -17.02
C VAL A 111 -15.09 -29.36 -18.15
N ALA A 112 -16.38 -29.04 -18.21
CA ALA A 112 -17.25 -29.54 -19.27
C ALA A 112 -16.84 -29.03 -20.66
N GLY A 113 -16.45 -27.76 -20.79
CA GLY A 113 -15.96 -27.21 -22.06
C GLY A 113 -14.61 -27.80 -22.47
N TYR A 114 -13.70 -27.96 -21.51
CA TYR A 114 -12.44 -28.64 -21.72
C TYR A 114 -12.63 -30.04 -22.33
N LEU A 115 -13.55 -30.83 -21.76
CA LEU A 115 -13.89 -32.17 -22.24
C LEU A 115 -14.56 -32.17 -23.63
N ARG A 116 -15.20 -31.07 -24.04
CA ARG A 116 -15.72 -30.88 -25.40
C ARG A 116 -14.66 -30.41 -26.40
N GLY A 117 -13.42 -30.24 -25.97
CA GLY A 117 -12.32 -29.73 -26.80
C GLY A 117 -12.36 -28.21 -27.00
N GLU A 118 -13.01 -27.46 -26.12
CA GLU A 118 -13.00 -26.00 -26.12
C GLU A 118 -11.68 -25.47 -25.53
N SER A 119 -11.22 -24.31 -26.03
CA SER A 119 -10.06 -23.64 -25.45
C SER A 119 -10.39 -23.08 -24.07
N VAL A 120 -9.62 -23.51 -23.07
CA VAL A 120 -9.66 -22.97 -21.72
C VAL A 120 -8.48 -22.04 -21.52
N VAL A 121 -8.73 -20.88 -20.92
CA VAL A 121 -7.73 -19.89 -20.56
C VAL A 121 -7.66 -19.81 -19.04
N THR A 122 -6.45 -19.69 -18.52
CA THR A 122 -6.18 -19.35 -17.12
C THR A 122 -5.19 -18.19 -17.07
N TYR A 123 -4.98 -17.61 -15.90
CA TYR A 123 -4.08 -16.48 -15.67
C TYR A 123 -3.23 -16.78 -14.45
N ALA A 124 -1.90 -16.64 -14.57
CA ALA A 124 -0.99 -16.94 -13.47
C ALA A 124 -1.08 -15.90 -12.34
N GLY A 125 -1.67 -14.73 -12.61
CA GLY A 125 -1.93 -13.73 -11.60
C GLY A 125 -3.09 -12.82 -11.97
N ASN A 126 -3.63 -12.15 -10.96
CA ASN A 126 -4.63 -11.10 -11.12
C ASN A 126 -4.20 -9.88 -10.33
N SER A 127 -4.24 -8.71 -10.95
CA SER A 127 -4.15 -7.46 -10.20
C SER A 127 -5.53 -7.02 -9.77
N VAL A 128 -5.69 -6.82 -8.46
CA VAL A 128 -6.84 -6.10 -7.90
C VAL A 128 -6.88 -4.66 -8.43
N PRO A 129 -8.07 -4.04 -8.53
CA PRO A 129 -8.18 -2.63 -8.87
C PRO A 129 -7.34 -1.76 -7.91
N PRO A 130 -6.60 -0.75 -8.41
CA PRO A 130 -5.84 0.16 -7.53
C PRO A 130 -6.75 0.99 -6.61
N THR A 131 -8.04 1.03 -6.89
CA THR A 131 -9.09 1.73 -6.14
C THR A 131 -9.75 0.85 -5.06
N LEU A 132 -9.32 -0.40 -4.90
CA LEU A 132 -9.94 -1.36 -3.97
C LEU A 132 -9.98 -0.81 -2.54
N GLU A 133 -8.89 -0.24 -2.05
CA GLU A 133 -8.78 0.33 -0.70
C GLU A 133 -9.78 1.48 -0.50
N VAL A 134 -9.75 2.46 -1.41
CA VAL A 134 -10.68 3.60 -1.42
C VAL A 134 -12.16 3.16 -1.48
N VAL A 135 -12.47 2.12 -2.27
CA VAL A 135 -13.83 1.57 -2.33
C VAL A 135 -14.20 0.86 -1.02
N THR A 136 -13.27 0.14 -0.41
CA THR A 136 -13.46 -0.56 0.87
C THR A 136 -13.76 0.44 1.99
N ASP A 137 -12.96 1.50 2.10
CA ASP A 137 -13.17 2.56 3.09
C ASP A 137 -14.54 3.22 2.97
N TRP A 138 -14.93 3.54 1.73
CA TRP A 138 -16.25 4.09 1.47
C TRP A 138 -17.37 3.14 1.87
N LEU A 139 -17.25 1.85 1.55
CA LEU A 139 -18.24 0.83 1.89
C LEU A 139 -18.40 0.68 3.42
N ASN A 140 -17.30 0.73 4.17
CA ASN A 140 -17.32 0.71 5.64
C ASN A 140 -17.99 1.96 6.22
N GLY A 141 -17.78 3.13 5.60
CA GLY A 141 -18.45 4.37 6.02
C GLY A 141 -19.96 4.41 5.74
N LEU A 142 -20.50 3.53 4.88
CA LEU A 142 -21.91 3.63 4.48
C LEU A 142 -22.92 3.36 5.60
N SER A 143 -22.61 2.49 6.54
CA SER A 143 -23.52 2.18 7.67
C SER A 143 -23.82 3.42 8.52
N GLU A 144 -22.83 4.29 8.66
CA GLU A 144 -22.90 5.53 9.44
C GLU A 144 -23.37 6.71 8.59
N ASP A 145 -22.77 6.93 7.42
CA ASP A 145 -23.02 8.13 6.61
C ASP A 145 -24.30 8.07 5.75
N ASP A 146 -24.62 6.91 5.17
CA ASP A 146 -25.79 6.73 4.30
C ASP A 146 -26.29 5.27 4.30
N PRO A 147 -26.90 4.81 5.41
CA PRO A 147 -27.33 3.41 5.55
C PRO A 147 -28.38 3.00 4.51
N ARG A 148 -29.10 3.96 3.92
CA ARG A 148 -30.08 3.73 2.85
C ARG A 148 -29.38 3.40 1.52
N PHE A 149 -28.12 3.78 1.35
CA PHE A 149 -27.35 3.43 0.16
C PHE A 149 -26.97 1.95 0.13
N LEU A 150 -26.80 1.31 1.30
CA LEU A 150 -26.51 -0.12 1.40
C LEU A 150 -27.57 -0.99 0.69
N GLU A 151 -28.84 -0.59 0.74
CA GLU A 151 -29.94 -1.27 0.03
C GLU A 151 -29.84 -1.14 -1.50
N LYS A 152 -29.16 -0.09 -1.98
CA LYS A 152 -29.00 0.21 -3.41
C LYS A 152 -27.71 -0.36 -3.98
N LEU A 153 -26.76 -0.79 -3.14
CA LEU A 153 -25.44 -1.25 -3.55
C LEU A 153 -25.49 -2.30 -4.66
N LEU A 154 -26.42 -3.27 -4.59
CA LEU A 154 -26.52 -4.33 -5.61
C LEU A 154 -26.68 -3.80 -7.04
N ARG A 155 -27.22 -2.58 -7.22
CA ARG A 155 -27.39 -1.92 -8.53
C ARG A 155 -26.17 -1.12 -8.97
N VAL A 156 -25.22 -0.89 -8.07
CA VAL A 156 -24.01 -0.10 -8.30
C VAL A 156 -22.95 -1.00 -8.93
N THR A 157 -22.39 -0.57 -10.07
CA THR A 157 -21.24 -1.22 -10.70
C THR A 157 -19.93 -0.81 -10.02
N TRP A 158 -18.84 -1.53 -10.27
CA TRP A 158 -17.53 -1.16 -9.72
C TRP A 158 -17.12 0.27 -10.11
N ALA A 159 -17.25 0.64 -11.40
CA ALA A 159 -16.92 1.99 -11.87
C ALA A 159 -17.79 3.08 -11.19
N GLN A 160 -19.06 2.79 -10.90
CA GLN A 160 -19.89 3.72 -10.14
C GLN A 160 -19.44 3.81 -8.67
N ALA A 161 -19.07 2.69 -8.05
CA ALA A 161 -18.53 2.67 -6.70
C ALA A 161 -17.25 3.50 -6.58
N GLU A 162 -16.33 3.45 -7.55
CA GLU A 162 -15.14 4.32 -7.57
C GLU A 162 -15.51 5.81 -7.53
N VAL A 163 -16.51 6.23 -8.33
CA VAL A 163 -16.99 7.61 -8.33
C VAL A 163 -17.65 7.99 -7.01
N HIS A 164 -18.43 7.09 -6.40
CA HIS A 164 -19.05 7.32 -5.10
C HIS A 164 -18.01 7.40 -3.98
N ALA A 165 -17.02 6.50 -4.00
CA ALA A 165 -15.94 6.46 -3.03
C ALA A 165 -15.09 7.72 -3.09
N GLU A 166 -14.69 8.17 -4.29
CA GLU A 166 -13.94 9.43 -4.45
C GLU A 166 -14.74 10.62 -3.91
N ARG A 167 -16.01 10.75 -4.27
CA ARG A 167 -16.88 11.84 -3.76
C ARG A 167 -17.05 11.78 -2.26
N TRP A 168 -17.15 10.58 -1.69
CA TRP A 168 -17.22 10.38 -0.25
C TRP A 168 -15.93 10.84 0.43
N HIS A 169 -14.76 10.43 -0.07
CA HIS A 169 -13.46 10.87 0.42
C HIS A 169 -13.30 12.38 0.34
N GLN A 170 -13.65 13.02 -0.78
CA GLN A 170 -13.59 14.49 -0.90
C GLN A 170 -14.48 15.20 0.12
N ARG A 171 -15.68 14.67 0.39
CA ARG A 171 -16.55 15.22 1.44
C ARG A 171 -15.96 15.04 2.83
N MET A 172 -15.32 13.90 3.10
CA MET A 172 -14.65 13.67 4.37
C MET A 172 -13.46 14.60 4.55
N LEU A 173 -12.62 14.77 3.52
CA LEU A 173 -11.53 15.74 3.51
C LEU A 173 -12.03 17.17 3.79
N ALA A 174 -13.13 17.58 3.13
CA ALA A 174 -13.73 18.89 3.37
C ALA A 174 -14.28 19.05 4.80
N LYS A 175 -14.90 18.00 5.37
CA LYS A 175 -15.37 18.01 6.77
C LYS A 175 -14.21 18.06 7.76
N ARG A 176 -13.04 17.50 7.42
CA ARG A 176 -11.84 17.41 8.27
C ARG A 176 -11.04 18.70 8.31
N ALA A 177 -11.00 19.46 7.22
CA ALA A 177 -10.14 20.64 7.08
C ALA A 177 -10.27 21.68 8.22
N ASP A 178 -11.42 21.75 8.88
CA ASP A 178 -11.68 22.69 9.98
C ASP A 178 -11.74 22.03 11.37
N ARG A 179 -11.59 20.71 11.46
CA ARG A 179 -11.65 20.00 12.74
C ARG A 179 -10.31 20.04 13.45
N VAL A 180 -10.40 20.05 14.78
CA VAL A 180 -9.28 19.97 15.71
C VAL A 180 -9.58 18.78 16.62
N ALA A 181 -8.65 17.83 16.75
CA ALA A 181 -8.87 16.65 17.60
C ALA A 181 -8.96 17.04 19.09
N GLY A 182 -8.38 18.19 19.44
CA GLY A 182 -8.31 18.68 20.81
C GLY A 182 -7.12 18.08 21.56
N ASN A 183 -7.00 18.44 22.84
CA ASN A 183 -5.96 17.94 23.74
C ASN A 183 -6.53 17.03 24.84
N GLU A 184 -7.85 16.79 24.86
CA GLU A 184 -8.46 15.85 25.80
C GLU A 184 -7.95 14.43 25.51
N GLY A 185 -7.45 13.74 26.54
CA GLY A 185 -6.88 12.40 26.39
C GLY A 185 -5.46 12.37 25.78
N THR A 186 -4.77 13.51 25.77
CA THR A 186 -3.33 13.61 25.46
C THR A 186 -2.51 13.86 26.72
N VAL A 187 -1.26 13.42 26.72
CA VAL A 187 -0.24 13.72 27.73
C VAL A 187 0.99 14.27 27.02
N ASP A 188 1.90 14.87 27.78
CA ASP A 188 3.09 15.56 27.29
C ASP A 188 2.81 16.67 26.26
N ARG A 189 3.61 17.73 26.36
CA ARG A 189 3.60 18.79 25.35
C ARG A 189 5.03 19.19 25.06
N LEU A 190 5.44 19.05 23.80
CA LEU A 190 6.76 19.50 23.35
C LEU A 190 6.56 20.68 22.41
N ASP A 191 6.77 21.89 22.92
CA ASP A 191 6.78 23.06 22.05
C ASP A 191 7.92 22.95 21.02
N VAL A 192 7.68 23.44 19.81
CA VAL A 192 8.66 23.41 18.71
C VAL A 192 9.26 24.82 18.52
N PRO A 193 10.42 25.15 19.12
CA PRO A 193 10.90 26.54 19.16
C PRO A 193 11.21 27.11 17.77
N VAL A 194 11.66 26.25 16.84
CA VAL A 194 11.94 26.61 15.45
C VAL A 194 10.68 26.90 14.63
N MET A 195 9.49 26.56 15.15
CA MET A 195 8.18 26.78 14.52
C MET A 195 7.20 27.40 15.55
N PRO A 196 7.18 28.73 15.71
CA PRO A 196 6.44 29.39 16.78
C PRO A 196 4.97 28.96 16.86
N GLY A 197 4.55 28.52 18.06
CA GLY A 197 3.19 28.08 18.35
C GLY A 197 2.89 26.62 18.00
N TRP A 198 3.76 25.93 17.27
CA TRP A 198 3.62 24.50 17.00
C TRP A 198 4.08 23.67 18.19
N TYR A 199 3.48 22.49 18.37
CA TYR A 199 3.79 21.61 19.48
C TYR A 199 3.43 20.16 19.18
N TRP A 200 4.17 19.22 19.76
CA TRP A 200 3.80 17.81 19.81
C TRP A 200 2.99 17.49 21.05
N VAL A 201 2.06 16.55 20.94
CA VAL A 201 1.35 15.91 22.06
C VAL A 201 1.40 14.39 21.93
N HIS A 202 1.47 13.67 23.04
CA HIS A 202 1.35 12.21 23.08
C HIS A 202 -0.13 11.83 23.25
N VAL A 203 -0.69 11.10 22.30
CA VAL A 203 -2.10 10.69 22.27
C VAL A 203 -2.22 9.31 22.93
N VAL A 204 -2.90 9.24 24.09
CA VAL A 204 -2.81 8.04 24.96
C VAL A 204 -4.14 7.36 25.29
N THR A 205 -5.26 8.01 25.00
CA THR A 205 -6.58 7.38 25.21
C THR A 205 -7.19 6.97 23.89
N ASP A 206 -7.92 5.85 23.87
CA ASP A 206 -8.64 5.35 22.69
C ASP A 206 -9.49 6.45 22.05
N ARG A 207 -10.24 7.21 22.86
CA ARG A 207 -11.06 8.33 22.38
C ARG A 207 -10.25 9.44 21.71
N ALA A 208 -9.05 9.73 22.22
CA ALA A 208 -8.17 10.73 21.62
C ALA A 208 -7.52 10.21 20.33
N LEU A 209 -7.19 8.90 20.28
CA LEU A 209 -6.71 8.23 19.07
C LEU A 209 -7.80 8.23 17.98
N ASP A 210 -9.04 7.93 18.34
CA ASP A 210 -10.20 8.01 17.43
C ASP A 210 -10.39 9.43 16.88
N ALA A 211 -10.36 10.44 17.76
CA ALA A 211 -10.48 11.83 17.36
C ALA A 211 -9.31 12.26 16.45
N GLU A 212 -8.09 11.81 16.75
CA GLU A 212 -6.91 12.07 15.94
C GLU A 212 -7.04 11.43 14.56
N GLY A 213 -7.41 10.14 14.51
CA GLY A 213 -7.66 9.39 13.30
C GLY A 213 -8.74 9.99 12.43
N GLU A 214 -9.84 10.46 13.04
CA GLU A 214 -10.93 11.10 12.33
C GLU A 214 -10.50 12.42 11.68
N VAL A 215 -9.75 13.26 12.40
CA VAL A 215 -9.28 14.58 11.92
C VAL A 215 -8.23 14.42 10.82
N MET A 216 -7.25 13.55 11.05
CA MET A 216 -6.17 13.34 10.09
C MET A 216 -6.59 12.46 8.91
N GLY A 217 -7.61 11.62 9.07
CA GLY A 217 -8.06 10.73 8.03
C GLY A 217 -7.15 9.53 7.78
N HIS A 218 -6.59 8.98 8.84
CA HIS A 218 -5.77 7.77 8.84
C HIS A 218 -6.28 6.78 9.90
N CYS A 219 -5.73 5.56 9.91
CA CYS A 219 -6.25 4.45 10.69
C CYS A 219 -6.00 4.51 12.22
N VAL A 220 -5.34 5.56 12.74
CA VAL A 220 -5.15 5.75 14.20
C VAL A 220 -6.50 5.63 14.93
N GLY A 221 -6.56 4.88 16.04
CA GLY A 221 -7.79 4.58 16.79
C GLY A 221 -8.58 3.35 16.30
N ARG A 222 -8.28 2.84 15.09
CA ARG A 222 -9.05 1.72 14.48
C ARG A 222 -8.46 0.35 14.73
N GLY A 223 -7.73 0.19 15.84
CA GLY A 223 -7.30 -1.12 16.30
C GLY A 223 -6.05 -1.68 15.64
N TYR A 224 -5.06 -0.87 15.25
CA TYR A 224 -3.66 -1.35 15.18
C TYR A 224 -2.79 -0.72 16.26
N ASP A 225 -3.25 0.38 16.84
CA ASP A 225 -2.66 1.05 17.99
C ASP A 225 -2.48 0.09 19.15
N HIS A 226 -3.37 -0.88 19.33
CA HIS A 226 -3.18 -1.93 20.33
C HIS A 226 -1.81 -2.63 20.20
N THR A 227 -1.27 -2.82 18.98
CA THR A 227 0.03 -3.47 18.78
C THR A 227 1.19 -2.63 19.31
N THR A 228 1.08 -1.30 19.23
CA THR A 228 2.02 -0.35 19.82
C THR A 228 1.99 -0.42 21.36
N TRP A 229 0.86 -0.86 21.94
CA TRP A 229 0.63 -1.01 23.38
C TRP A 229 0.72 -2.46 23.89
N GLU A 230 0.88 -3.45 23.00
CA GLU A 230 0.62 -4.89 23.22
C GLU A 230 1.71 -5.66 23.98
N GLY A 231 2.36 -5.00 24.93
CA GLY A 231 2.86 -5.71 26.10
C GLY A 231 1.75 -6.17 27.06
N GLY A 232 0.47 -5.85 26.79
CA GLY A 232 -0.62 -5.99 27.77
C GLY A 232 -0.52 -4.95 28.90
N VAL A 233 0.25 -3.90 28.64
CA VAL A 233 0.61 -2.86 29.57
C VAL A 233 -0.40 -1.74 29.33
N ARG A 234 -1.32 -1.53 30.29
CA ARG A 234 -2.32 -0.46 30.21
C ARG A 234 -1.63 0.90 29.97
N PRO A 235 -2.33 1.91 29.45
CA PRO A 235 -1.80 3.28 29.31
C PRO A 235 -1.04 3.81 30.54
N ASP A 236 -1.40 3.32 31.73
CA ASP A 236 -0.76 3.66 33.01
C ASP A 236 0.66 3.08 33.19
N ASP A 237 1.00 2.00 32.49
CA ASP A 237 2.27 1.27 32.58
C ASP A 237 3.11 1.35 31.29
N CYS A 238 2.56 1.92 30.20
CA CYS A 238 3.30 2.10 28.96
C CYS A 238 4.55 2.91 29.28
N ARG A 239 5.71 2.50 28.75
CA ARG A 239 6.88 3.39 28.80
C ARG A 239 6.40 4.74 28.29
N ALA A 240 6.47 5.76 29.14
CA ALA A 240 5.77 7.04 28.98
C ALA A 240 6.00 7.73 27.61
N ASP A 241 6.99 7.26 26.87
CA ASP A 241 7.46 7.86 25.65
C ASP A 241 7.04 7.08 24.37
N ALA A 242 6.80 5.77 24.39
CA ALA A 242 6.38 5.02 23.19
C ALA A 242 4.86 5.17 22.92
N GLY A 243 4.46 5.26 21.65
CA GLY A 243 3.05 5.47 21.28
C GLY A 243 2.87 6.45 20.11
N ILE A 244 1.67 7.05 20.03
CA ILE A 244 1.27 7.96 18.95
C ILE A 244 1.49 9.42 19.35
N TRP A 245 2.36 10.10 18.63
CA TRP A 245 2.63 11.52 18.78
C TRP A 245 1.96 12.33 17.67
N SER A 246 1.27 13.41 18.02
CA SER A 246 0.62 14.30 17.06
C SER A 246 1.24 15.70 17.09
N LEU A 247 1.68 16.17 15.93
CA LEU A 247 2.14 17.55 15.73
C LEU A 247 0.94 18.44 15.48
N ARG A 248 0.81 19.49 16.28
CA ARG A 248 -0.22 20.51 16.20
C ARG A 248 0.35 21.81 15.66
N ASP A 249 -0.43 22.47 14.83
CA ASP A 249 -0.18 23.86 14.43
C ASP A 249 -0.57 24.86 15.55
N PRO A 250 -0.35 26.18 15.36
CA PRO A 250 -0.66 27.18 16.38
C PRO A 250 -2.15 27.31 16.73
N VAL A 251 -3.06 26.81 15.89
CA VAL A 251 -4.50 26.78 16.16
C VAL A 251 -4.97 25.42 16.68
N GLY A 252 -4.05 24.47 16.89
CA GLY A 252 -4.29 23.15 17.44
C GLY A 252 -4.67 22.09 16.42
N ARG A 253 -4.65 22.37 15.12
CA ARG A 253 -4.97 21.36 14.09
C ARG A 253 -3.83 20.35 13.98
N SER A 254 -4.19 19.08 13.85
CA SER A 254 -3.23 18.02 13.53
C SER A 254 -2.58 18.25 12.18
N ARG A 255 -1.26 18.11 12.11
CA ARG A 255 -0.50 18.23 10.86
C ARG A 255 0.31 16.96 10.56
N VAL A 256 0.73 16.23 11.59
CA VAL A 256 1.48 14.98 11.45
C VAL A 256 1.15 14.08 12.63
N THR A 257 0.99 12.78 12.39
CA THR A 257 1.07 11.74 13.43
C THR A 257 2.31 10.90 13.23
N VAL A 258 2.88 10.45 14.34
CA VAL A 258 4.10 9.65 14.39
C VAL A 258 3.88 8.51 15.36
N GLU A 259 4.12 7.29 14.91
CA GLU A 259 4.19 6.13 15.79
C GLU A 259 5.63 5.89 16.20
N ILE A 260 5.89 5.94 17.51
CA ILE A 260 7.19 5.70 18.11
C ILE A 260 7.20 4.32 18.78
N ALA A 261 8.14 3.47 18.37
CA ALA A 261 8.49 2.22 19.03
C ALA A 261 9.84 2.33 19.75
N LEU A 262 10.31 1.22 20.32
CA LEU A 262 11.53 1.16 21.14
C LEU A 262 12.79 1.61 20.42
N ASP A 263 12.87 1.37 19.11
CA ASP A 263 14.07 1.58 18.30
C ASP A 263 13.91 2.67 17.24
N GLY A 264 12.76 3.36 17.18
CA GLY A 264 12.57 4.41 16.20
C GLY A 264 11.14 4.86 15.95
N ILE A 265 11.03 5.70 14.92
CA ILE A 265 9.75 6.06 14.29
C ILE A 265 9.34 4.91 13.36
N VAL A 266 8.29 4.18 13.71
CA VAL A 266 7.72 3.12 12.86
C VAL A 266 7.10 3.75 11.60
N GLN A 267 6.32 4.80 11.81
CA GLN A 267 5.67 5.54 10.73
C GLN A 267 5.45 7.00 11.12
N ALA A 268 5.41 7.87 10.11
CA ALA A 268 5.12 9.28 10.26
C ALA A 268 4.32 9.75 9.04
N GLN A 269 3.10 10.22 9.29
CA GLN A 269 2.10 10.49 8.26
C GLN A 269 1.44 11.85 8.47
N GLY A 270 1.20 12.56 7.37
CA GLY A 270 0.34 13.72 7.31
C GLY A 270 -1.13 13.32 7.12
N PRO A 271 -2.01 14.29 6.87
CA PRO A 271 -3.43 14.01 6.60
C PRO A 271 -3.61 13.04 5.43
N GLY A 272 -4.52 12.08 5.57
CA GLY A 272 -4.85 11.09 4.54
C GLY A 272 -3.74 10.08 4.25
N ASN A 273 -2.94 9.71 5.26
CA ASN A 273 -1.73 8.88 5.13
C ASN A 273 -0.67 9.46 4.17
N GLU A 274 -0.77 10.75 3.81
CA GLU A 274 0.21 11.37 2.92
C GLU A 274 1.56 11.55 3.65
N ARG A 275 2.63 11.74 2.87
CA ARG A 275 3.91 12.13 3.45
C ARG A 275 3.77 13.49 4.16
N PRO A 276 4.33 13.67 5.37
CA PRO A 276 4.36 14.97 6.04
C PRO A 276 4.88 16.10 5.14
N GLU A 277 4.20 17.25 5.19
CA GLU A 277 4.58 18.42 4.40
C GLU A 277 5.98 18.91 4.79
N SER A 278 6.74 19.44 3.83
CA SER A 278 8.13 19.87 4.06
C SER A 278 8.28 20.90 5.19
N GLU A 279 7.25 21.73 5.41
CA GLU A 279 7.19 22.72 6.49
C GLU A 279 7.14 22.11 7.89
N THR A 280 6.67 20.87 8.02
CA THR A 280 6.53 20.17 9.31
C THR A 280 7.81 19.48 9.76
N VAL A 281 8.75 19.28 8.84
CA VAL A 281 9.96 18.49 9.08
C VAL A 281 10.83 19.04 10.19
N PRO A 282 11.06 20.37 10.33
CA PRO A 282 11.83 20.91 11.45
C PRO A 282 11.28 20.52 12.82
N ALA A 283 9.97 20.22 12.95
CA ALA A 283 9.39 19.78 14.21
C ALA A 283 9.91 18.43 14.69
N PHE A 284 10.41 17.57 13.79
CA PHE A 284 10.99 16.27 14.15
C PHE A 284 12.26 16.41 14.97
N GLU A 285 12.97 17.54 14.91
CA GLU A 285 14.15 17.80 15.74
C GLU A 285 13.83 17.66 17.24
N ILE A 286 12.74 18.29 17.67
CA ILE A 286 12.31 18.27 19.07
C ILE A 286 11.81 16.89 19.47
N LEU A 287 11.02 16.25 18.62
CA LEU A 287 10.53 14.90 18.88
C LEU A 287 11.69 13.92 19.02
N LEU A 288 12.61 13.87 18.04
CA LEU A 288 13.77 12.98 18.07
C LEU A 288 14.71 13.26 19.24
N THR A 289 14.84 14.51 19.67
CA THR A 289 15.67 14.86 20.83
C THR A 289 15.07 14.35 22.14
N LYS A 290 13.73 14.19 22.24
CA LYS A 290 13.09 13.52 23.39
C LYS A 290 13.49 12.05 23.48
N PHE A 291 13.61 11.35 22.34
CA PHE A 291 13.80 9.90 22.29
C PHE A 291 15.25 9.44 22.18
N VAL A 292 16.10 10.29 21.64
CA VAL A 292 17.41 9.87 21.13
C VAL A 292 18.47 10.82 21.61
N GLU A 293 19.28 10.34 22.54
CA GLU A 293 20.54 10.98 22.86
C GLU A 293 21.38 11.16 21.59
N PRO A 294 22.03 12.32 21.40
CA PRO A 294 22.93 12.52 20.28
C PRO A 294 23.95 11.37 20.15
N GLY A 295 23.93 10.69 19.01
CA GLY A 295 24.83 9.56 18.72
C GLY A 295 24.23 8.16 18.93
N SER A 296 23.07 8.03 19.58
CA SER A 296 22.38 6.74 19.70
C SER A 296 21.72 6.31 18.39
N LYS A 297 21.69 5.00 18.13
CA LYS A 297 20.98 4.43 16.97
C LYS A 297 19.48 4.59 17.18
N PHE A 298 18.82 5.22 16.23
CA PHE A 298 17.37 5.37 16.23
C PHE A 298 16.89 5.40 14.79
N TYR A 299 15.93 4.55 14.47
CA TYR A 299 15.35 4.49 13.15
C TYR A 299 14.49 5.73 12.91
N VAL A 300 14.75 6.39 11.78
CA VAL A 300 13.96 7.53 11.29
C VAL A 300 13.49 7.22 9.87
N PRO A 301 12.34 7.76 9.44
CA PRO A 301 11.86 7.52 8.08
C PRO A 301 12.90 7.96 7.06
N ASN A 302 13.02 7.22 5.97
CA ASN A 302 14.04 7.46 4.92
C ASN A 302 13.94 8.84 4.24
N TRP A 303 12.87 9.59 4.50
CA TRP A 303 12.67 10.94 3.99
C TRP A 303 13.08 12.04 4.97
N VAL A 304 13.38 11.70 6.23
CA VAL A 304 13.97 12.59 7.24
C VAL A 304 15.47 12.38 7.29
N LYS A 305 16.24 13.47 7.30
CA LYS A 305 17.63 13.46 7.73
C LYS A 305 17.74 14.19 9.06
N ARG A 306 18.44 13.59 10.02
CA ARG A 306 18.94 14.26 11.22
C ARG A 306 20.40 14.61 10.99
N GLU A 307 20.73 15.89 11.05
CA GLU A 307 22.11 16.37 10.97
C GLU A 307 22.81 16.18 12.32
N GLU A 308 24.15 16.28 12.36
CA GLU A 308 24.93 16.14 13.59
C GLU A 308 24.55 17.16 14.67
N THR A 309 24.02 18.33 14.26
CA THR A 309 23.52 19.37 15.17
C THR A 309 22.19 19.01 15.84
N GLY A 310 21.56 17.89 15.45
CA GLY A 310 20.20 17.52 15.84
C GLY A 310 19.12 18.04 14.90
N ALA A 311 19.42 19.06 14.09
CA ALA A 311 18.49 19.66 13.14
C ALA A 311 17.96 18.64 12.13
N THR A 312 16.69 18.81 11.76
CA THR A 312 16.02 17.89 10.83
C THR A 312 15.64 18.58 9.52
N ARG A 313 15.74 17.83 8.41
CA ARG A 313 15.33 18.28 7.08
C ARG A 313 14.90 17.11 6.20
N LEU A 314 14.29 17.43 5.06
CA LEU A 314 14.03 16.42 4.04
C LEU A 314 15.34 15.85 3.49
N ARG A 315 15.36 14.53 3.30
CA ARG A 315 16.42 13.88 2.52
C ARG A 315 16.34 14.33 1.07
N THR A 316 17.51 14.60 0.50
CA THR A 316 17.70 14.77 -0.94
C THR A 316 17.99 13.41 -1.57
N GLU A 317 17.88 13.31 -2.90
CA GLU A 317 18.33 12.12 -3.63
C GLU A 317 19.80 11.78 -3.35
N GLN A 318 20.64 12.81 -3.14
CA GLN A 318 22.05 12.63 -2.80
C GLN A 318 22.24 11.97 -1.43
N ASP A 319 21.43 12.33 -0.43
CA ASP A 319 21.48 11.69 0.89
C ASP A 319 21.10 10.20 0.78
N ILE A 320 20.06 9.88 0.00
CA ILE A 320 19.61 8.50 -0.23
C ILE A 320 20.71 7.69 -0.94
N LEU A 321 21.31 8.24 -1.99
CA LEU A 321 22.40 7.58 -2.71
C LEU A 321 23.63 7.37 -1.82
N ALA A 322 24.00 8.35 -0.99
CA ALA A 322 25.12 8.24 -0.07
C ALA A 322 24.93 7.08 0.93
N ASP A 323 23.73 6.94 1.50
CA ASP A 323 23.40 5.84 2.41
C ASP A 323 23.42 4.48 1.70
N HIS A 324 22.87 4.39 0.48
CA HIS A 324 22.94 3.17 -0.32
C HIS A 324 24.38 2.77 -0.67
N MET A 325 25.25 3.73 -0.94
CA MET A 325 26.67 3.49 -1.21
C MET A 325 27.40 3.04 0.06
N ALA A 326 27.16 3.69 1.20
CA ALA A 326 27.71 3.26 2.49
C ALA A 326 27.32 1.81 2.81
N TYR A 327 26.05 1.44 2.56
CA TYR A 327 25.55 0.07 2.73
C TYR A 327 26.24 -0.93 1.78
N ARG A 328 26.38 -0.59 0.49
CA ARG A 328 27.02 -1.48 -0.50
C ARG A 328 28.52 -1.68 -0.29
N HIS A 329 29.22 -0.66 0.21
CA HIS A 329 30.67 -0.71 0.40
C HIS A 329 31.09 -1.34 1.73
N GLY A 330 30.16 -1.91 2.50
CA GLY A 330 30.46 -2.48 3.82
C GLY A 330 31.08 -1.44 4.76
N VAL A 331 30.89 -0.14 4.48
CA VAL A 331 31.23 0.94 5.40
C VAL A 331 30.15 0.94 6.46
N PHE A 332 30.20 -0.07 7.32
CA PHE A 332 29.53 -0.02 8.59
C PHE A 332 30.14 1.16 9.36
N TYR A 333 29.29 2.12 9.74
CA TYR A 333 29.36 2.55 11.14
C TYR A 333 29.21 1.27 11.94
N GLU A 334 30.22 0.87 12.70
CA GLU A 334 30.18 -0.35 13.51
C GLU A 334 28.79 -0.50 14.16
N LEU A 335 28.05 -1.49 13.68
CA LEU A 335 26.96 -2.08 14.42
C LEU A 335 27.57 -2.92 15.57
N GLY A 336 28.38 -2.30 16.44
CA GLY A 336 28.93 -2.93 17.65
C GLY A 336 27.88 -2.89 18.78
N ASP A 337 27.77 -3.85 19.70
CA ASP A 337 28.61 -5.02 19.98
C ASP A 337 27.70 -6.22 20.35
N VAL A 338 27.71 -7.27 19.52
CA VAL A 338 27.61 -8.63 20.04
C VAL A 338 28.98 -9.24 19.81
N VAL A 339 29.79 -9.29 20.87
CA VAL A 339 31.04 -10.05 20.86
C VAL A 339 30.67 -11.52 20.68
N VAL A 340 30.79 -12.03 19.46
CA VAL A 340 30.88 -13.47 19.23
C VAL A 340 32.35 -13.83 19.48
N PRO A 341 32.69 -14.59 20.53
CA PRO A 341 34.08 -14.97 20.77
C PRO A 341 34.54 -15.89 19.64
N GLY A 342 35.59 -15.52 18.91
CA GLY A 342 36.36 -16.47 18.09
C GLY A 342 36.63 -16.12 16.63
N VAL A 343 36.41 -14.89 16.17
CA VAL A 343 36.82 -14.50 14.81
C VAL A 343 37.75 -13.29 14.86
N ASP A 344 39.02 -13.53 14.49
CA ASP A 344 40.02 -12.48 14.25
C ASP A 344 39.61 -11.66 13.01
N THR A 345 39.16 -10.42 13.21
CA THR A 345 39.02 -9.45 12.11
C THR A 345 40.12 -8.39 12.20
N GLN A 346 40.96 -8.31 11.16
CA GLN A 346 41.96 -7.25 11.01
C GLN A 346 41.30 -5.86 10.86
N PRO A 347 41.94 -4.77 11.34
CA PRO A 347 41.34 -3.43 11.29
C PRO A 347 41.34 -2.88 9.86
N ALA A 348 40.15 -2.49 9.38
CA ALA A 348 39.99 -1.79 8.12
C ALA A 348 40.56 -0.35 8.21
N ARG A 349 41.38 0.04 7.23
CA ARG A 349 41.86 1.41 7.05
C ARG A 349 40.67 2.35 6.79
N ARG A 350 40.54 3.41 7.59
CA ARG A 350 39.67 4.55 7.31
C ARG A 350 40.34 5.49 6.30
N GLU A 351 39.94 5.44 5.03
CA GLU A 351 40.24 6.52 4.07
C GLU A 351 38.99 7.39 3.89
N ARG A 352 39.12 8.70 4.14
CA ARG A 352 38.07 9.68 3.87
C ARG A 352 38.16 10.09 2.40
N TYR A 353 37.24 9.64 1.57
CA TYR A 353 37.12 10.13 0.20
C TYR A 353 36.42 11.49 0.17
N SER A 354 36.99 12.43 -0.58
CA SER A 354 36.34 13.70 -0.87
C SER A 354 35.18 13.51 -1.87
N GLN A 355 34.20 14.41 -1.85
CA GLN A 355 33.05 14.39 -2.76
C GLN A 355 33.44 14.35 -4.26
N ARG A 356 34.62 14.88 -4.61
CA ARG A 356 35.15 14.83 -5.98
C ARG A 356 35.66 13.45 -6.36
N GLU A 357 36.24 12.71 -5.42
CA GLU A 357 36.79 11.37 -5.67
C GLU A 357 35.68 10.33 -5.83
N ALA A 358 34.60 10.45 -5.06
CA ALA A 358 33.42 9.59 -5.23
C ALA A 358 32.74 9.79 -6.60
N ALA A 359 32.65 11.05 -7.07
CA ALA A 359 32.10 11.35 -8.39
C ALA A 359 33.00 10.86 -9.54
N ALA A 360 34.33 10.98 -9.39
CA ALA A 360 35.29 10.48 -10.37
C ALA A 360 35.28 8.95 -10.47
N GLN A 361 35.17 8.24 -9.34
CA GLN A 361 35.05 6.78 -9.34
C GLN A 361 33.76 6.29 -10.00
N MET A 362 32.65 7.04 -9.91
CA MET A 362 31.41 6.69 -10.62
C MET A 362 31.56 6.82 -12.15
N GLU A 363 32.25 7.87 -12.62
CA GLU A 363 32.52 8.07 -14.06
C GLU A 363 33.46 6.98 -14.59
N GLU A 364 34.46 6.58 -13.80
CA GLU A 364 35.43 5.54 -14.13
C GLU A 364 34.82 4.12 -14.15
N LEU A 365 34.01 3.76 -13.14
CA LEU A 365 33.46 2.41 -13.02
C LEU A 365 32.27 2.12 -13.94
N TRP A 366 31.52 3.15 -14.34
CA TRP A 366 30.24 2.96 -15.04
C TRP A 366 30.16 3.66 -16.39
N GLY A 367 31.10 4.54 -16.74
CA GLY A 367 31.09 5.26 -18.03
C GLY A 367 29.87 6.14 -18.26
N VAL A 368 29.07 6.40 -17.22
CA VAL A 368 27.83 7.19 -17.27
C VAL A 368 28.04 8.47 -16.47
N ARG A 369 28.12 9.62 -17.16
CA ARG A 369 27.93 10.91 -16.50
C ARG A 369 26.48 11.03 -16.05
N PRO A 370 26.20 11.32 -14.76
CA PRO A 370 24.85 11.69 -14.34
C PRO A 370 24.39 12.88 -15.17
N ARG A 371 23.31 12.72 -15.94
CA ARG A 371 22.71 13.82 -16.68
C ARG A 371 22.12 14.79 -15.66
N GLU A 372 22.54 16.05 -15.69
CA GLU A 372 21.87 17.08 -14.90
C GLU A 372 20.38 17.14 -15.28
N PRO A 373 19.47 17.08 -14.29
CA PRO A 373 18.05 17.26 -14.57
C PRO A 373 17.83 18.64 -15.18
N SER A 374 17.01 18.69 -16.22
CA SER A 374 16.62 19.94 -16.87
C SER A 374 15.96 20.88 -15.87
N ARG A 375 15.99 22.18 -16.15
CA ARG A 375 15.33 23.21 -15.33
C ARG A 375 13.82 22.92 -15.15
N ARG A 376 13.23 22.19 -16.09
CA ARG A 376 11.83 21.74 -16.06
C ARG A 376 11.61 20.58 -15.08
N GLU A 377 12.46 19.55 -15.13
CA GLU A 377 12.40 18.39 -14.21
C GLU A 377 12.59 18.84 -12.75
N ARG A 378 13.49 19.80 -12.49
CA ARG A 378 13.66 20.42 -11.16
C ARG A 378 12.41 21.15 -10.66
N HIS A 379 11.57 21.64 -11.56
CA HIS A 379 10.34 22.37 -11.22
C HIS A 379 9.11 21.45 -11.09
N GLU A 380 9.17 20.24 -11.65
CA GLU A 380 8.11 19.23 -11.64
C GLU A 380 8.23 18.27 -10.44
N ALA A 381 9.45 17.99 -9.97
CA ALA A 381 9.72 17.13 -8.81
C ALA A 381 9.23 17.70 -7.46
N GLY A 382 8.84 18.98 -7.42
CA GLY A 382 8.28 19.66 -6.23
C GLY A 382 6.78 19.96 -6.31
N GLN A 383 6.05 19.47 -7.32
CA GLN A 383 4.60 19.71 -7.43
C GLN A 383 3.83 18.59 -6.71
N PRO A 384 2.80 18.92 -5.91
CA PRO A 384 1.88 17.93 -5.36
C PRO A 384 1.24 17.05 -6.46
N TRP A 385 1.09 15.75 -6.17
CA TRP A 385 0.70 14.73 -7.14
C TRP A 385 -0.63 15.02 -7.87
N TYR A 386 -1.59 15.68 -7.21
CA TYR A 386 -2.88 16.04 -7.81
C TYR A 386 -2.75 17.06 -8.97
N ARG A 387 -1.74 17.94 -8.97
CA ARG A 387 -1.50 18.88 -10.09
C ARG A 387 -0.93 18.20 -11.32
N GLN A 388 -0.26 17.05 -11.18
CA GLN A 388 0.21 16.26 -12.31
C GLN A 388 -0.97 15.62 -13.06
N HIS A 389 -2.01 15.19 -12.34
CA HIS A 389 -3.23 14.64 -12.91
C HIS A 389 -4.19 15.70 -13.50
N GLU A 390 -4.27 16.91 -12.93
CA GLU A 390 -5.04 18.01 -13.53
C GLU A 390 -4.52 18.42 -14.92
N ARG A 391 -3.20 18.38 -15.14
CA ARG A 391 -2.59 18.70 -16.43
C ARG A 391 -2.86 17.63 -17.49
N GLN A 392 -2.88 16.36 -17.09
CA GLN A 392 -3.30 15.27 -17.97
C GLN A 392 -4.79 15.35 -18.34
N ARG A 393 -5.65 15.83 -17.41
CA ARG A 393 -7.08 16.09 -17.68
C ARG A 393 -7.33 17.26 -18.64
N ASN A 394 -6.52 18.32 -18.58
CA ASN A 394 -6.84 19.57 -19.26
C ASN A 394 -6.36 19.69 -20.71
N GLY A 395 -5.67 18.68 -21.27
CA GLY A 395 -5.46 18.53 -22.72
C GLY A 395 -4.90 19.75 -23.47
N ARG A 396 -4.26 20.70 -22.79
CA ARG A 396 -3.72 21.92 -23.40
C ARG A 396 -2.23 21.78 -23.58
N THR A 397 -1.83 21.32 -24.76
CA THR A 397 -0.50 21.61 -25.30
C THR A 397 -0.40 23.11 -25.54
N PRO A 398 0.60 23.83 -25.00
CA PRO A 398 0.86 25.20 -25.42
C PRO A 398 1.29 25.18 -26.89
N ARG A 399 0.80 26.16 -27.67
CA ARG A 399 1.38 26.50 -28.98
C ARG A 399 2.73 27.18 -28.81
#